data_AF-A0A3N5HZL5-F1
#
_entry.id   AF-A0A3N5HZL5-F1
#
_cell.length_a   1.000
_cell.length_b   1.000
_cell.length_c   1.000
_cell.angle_alpha   90.00
_cell.angle_beta   90.00
_cell.angle_gamma   90.00
#
_symmetry.space_group_name_H-M   'P 1'
#
loop_
_entity.id
_entity.type
_entity.pdbx_description
1 polymer ?
#
loop_
_entity_poly.entity_id
_entity_poly.type
_entity_poly.pdbx_seq_one_letter_code
_entity_poly.pdbx_strand_id
1 'polypeptide(L)'
;MARTNTLPSKSSYSPVVKTTVEREIKLAVDDHFRLPKLPGTPIPRRLLTSIYYDTSQYDLAHAGITLRRRVERGKQAWQLKLPLMKSRQEIELVDRQSIPPTVFRDLLLLPLGQRELVPVATLRVWRAGIRVRLDRTPVADVTLDQVSVTKDGAVLQRFRELEIEQVKGKNSTLSDLERQLRQTGARDHDGRPKLFRALSLAVSDPEPLPASDAPALAHVRWALAHHARWLLAHDPGTRLGREPESLHQMRVATRQLRAVLRAARPLLVPEWADSLRGELRWLGRLLGPARDLDVQLAYFREESEALDARDRRPLTPFIAQLESQRNNVQEVLLNELKSARYLDLIRRLQQAPHDLTVVESAVTLRDIAKQEFTKLRDTIRQADHAPNQTTIHETRI
;
A
#
# COMPACT_ATOMS: atom_id res chain seq x y z
N MET A 1 -9.74 46.55 -38.63
CA MET A 1 -10.15 46.08 -37.29
C MET A 1 -10.32 44.56 -37.33
N ALA A 2 -9.37 43.81 -36.79
CA ALA A 2 -9.55 42.40 -36.47
C ALA A 2 -8.58 42.09 -35.31
N ARG A 3 -9.11 42.07 -34.08
CA ARG A 3 -8.35 41.71 -32.88
C ARG A 3 -8.35 40.19 -32.77
N THR A 4 -7.21 39.57 -33.04
CA THR A 4 -6.95 38.16 -32.73
C THR A 4 -6.83 38.01 -31.22
N ASN A 5 -7.82 37.35 -30.63
CA ASN A 5 -7.89 37.08 -29.20
C ASN A 5 -7.02 35.85 -28.90
N THR A 6 -5.76 36.07 -28.52
CA THR A 6 -4.85 35.00 -28.08
C THR A 6 -5.20 34.63 -26.65
N LEU A 7 -5.86 33.48 -26.47
CA LEU A 7 -6.07 32.87 -25.17
C LEU A 7 -4.69 32.55 -24.54
N PRO A 8 -4.41 32.96 -23.29
CA PRO A 8 -3.16 32.62 -22.64
C PRO A 8 -3.08 31.10 -22.42
N SER A 9 -1.96 30.52 -22.83
CA SER A 9 -1.63 29.12 -22.58
C SER A 9 -1.72 28.84 -21.08
N LYS A 10 -2.53 27.83 -20.71
CA LYS A 10 -2.55 27.30 -19.35
C LYS A 10 -1.16 26.73 -19.07
N SER A 11 -0.35 27.49 -18.35
CA SER A 11 0.86 27.01 -17.69
C SER A 11 0.47 25.78 -16.86
N SER A 12 0.93 24.60 -17.29
CA SER A 12 0.79 23.35 -16.56
C SER A 12 1.67 23.46 -15.31
N TYR A 13 1.09 24.01 -14.25
CA TYR A 13 1.67 23.89 -12.91
C TYR A 13 1.60 22.40 -12.56
N SER A 14 2.68 21.66 -12.80
CA SER A 14 2.86 20.32 -12.24
C SER A 14 3.24 20.53 -10.78
N PRO A 15 2.31 20.36 -9.82
CA PRO A 15 2.62 20.60 -8.43
C PRO A 15 3.71 19.61 -7.99
N VAL A 16 4.67 20.10 -7.20
CA VAL A 16 5.78 19.26 -6.72
C VAL A 16 5.21 18.22 -5.76
N VAL A 17 5.07 16.99 -6.26
CA VAL A 17 4.66 15.83 -5.48
C VAL A 17 5.90 15.27 -4.78
N LYS A 18 5.94 15.37 -3.45
CA LYS A 18 6.97 14.69 -2.66
C LYS A 18 6.43 13.32 -2.24
N THR A 19 7.19 12.26 -2.53
CA THR A 19 6.86 10.90 -2.06
C THR A 19 7.90 10.46 -1.05
N THR A 20 7.50 9.77 0.01
CA THR A 20 8.39 9.22 1.02
C THR A 20 7.82 7.90 1.53
N VAL A 21 8.69 6.90 1.71
CA VAL A 21 8.32 5.68 2.43
C VAL A 21 8.64 5.90 3.90
N GLU A 22 7.59 5.95 4.72
CA GLU A 22 7.70 6.11 6.16
C GLU A 22 7.63 4.74 6.84
N ARG A 23 8.46 4.58 7.87
CA ARG A 23 8.42 3.43 8.78
C ARG A 23 8.18 3.98 10.18
N GLU A 24 6.97 3.75 10.66
CA GLU A 24 6.50 4.23 11.95
C GLU A 24 6.03 3.08 12.85
N ILE A 25 6.32 3.17 14.14
CA ILE A 25 5.69 2.35 15.18
C ILE A 25 4.78 3.25 15.99
N LYS A 26 3.55 2.82 16.21
CA LYS A 26 2.59 3.52 17.07
C LYS A 26 2.35 2.75 18.34
N LEU A 27 2.32 3.46 19.45
CA LEU A 27 2.02 2.90 20.77
C LEU A 27 0.92 3.73 21.45
N ALA A 28 0.07 3.04 22.20
CA ALA A 28 -0.91 3.68 23.06
C ALA A 28 -0.27 4.06 24.41
N VAL A 29 -0.67 5.20 24.97
CA VAL A 29 -0.18 5.68 26.27
C VAL A 29 -1.35 6.27 27.06
N ASP A 30 -1.26 6.20 28.38
CA ASP A 30 -2.25 6.84 29.27
C ASP A 30 -2.05 8.37 29.37
N ASP A 31 -2.96 9.05 30.07
CA ASP A 31 -2.95 10.50 30.25
C ASP A 31 -1.81 11.02 31.14
N HIS A 32 -1.20 10.15 31.94
CA HIS A 32 -0.12 10.48 32.85
C HIS A 32 1.26 10.21 32.25
N PHE A 33 1.34 9.46 31.14
CA PHE A 33 2.57 9.10 30.46
C PHE A 33 3.44 10.33 30.20
N ARG A 34 4.74 10.20 30.46
CA ARG A 34 5.78 11.18 30.18
C ARG A 34 6.86 10.49 29.38
N LEU A 35 7.36 11.18 28.35
CA LEU A 35 8.50 10.68 27.59
C LEU A 35 9.69 10.47 28.53
N PRO A 36 10.32 9.28 28.53
CA PRO A 36 11.55 9.07 29.28
C PRO A 36 12.68 9.93 28.70
N LYS A 37 13.78 10.06 29.44
CA LYS A 37 15.00 10.67 28.89
C LYS A 37 15.53 9.77 27.77
N LEU A 38 15.53 10.29 26.55
CA LEU A 38 16.06 9.62 25.36
C LEU A 38 17.31 10.38 24.87
N PRO A 39 18.33 9.68 24.34
CA PRO A 39 19.53 10.34 23.84
C PRO A 39 19.19 11.12 22.57
N GLY A 40 19.18 12.44 22.61
CA GLY A 40 18.73 13.23 21.48
C GLY A 40 18.46 14.70 21.77
N THR A 41 17.85 15.37 20.80
CA THR A 41 17.50 16.79 20.89
C THR A 41 15.98 16.95 20.93
N PRO A 42 15.44 17.87 21.75
CA PRO A 42 14.01 18.15 21.76
C PRO A 42 13.48 18.58 20.39
N ILE A 43 12.34 18.03 20.01
CA ILE A 43 11.55 18.49 18.86
C ILE A 43 10.63 19.60 19.38
N PRO A 44 10.68 20.83 18.81
CA PRO A 44 9.84 21.93 19.26
C PRO A 44 8.36 21.57 19.24
N ARG A 45 7.64 21.99 20.29
CA ARG A 45 6.20 21.80 20.38
C ARG A 45 5.51 22.54 19.24
N ARG A 46 4.57 21.88 18.58
CA ARG A 46 3.79 22.46 17.47
C ARG A 46 2.36 21.94 17.45
N LEU A 47 1.46 22.78 16.93
CA LEU A 47 0.08 22.44 16.64
C LEU A 47 -0.06 22.11 15.16
N LEU A 48 -0.57 20.92 14.87
CA LEU A 48 -0.91 20.45 13.53
C LEU A 48 -2.44 20.38 13.45
N THR A 49 -3.04 20.99 12.42
CA THR A 49 -4.46 20.84 12.13
C THR A 49 -4.63 20.07 10.82
N SER A 50 -5.43 19.01 10.82
CA SER A 50 -5.66 18.20 9.63
C SER A 50 -7.14 17.92 9.43
N ILE A 51 -7.65 18.20 8.23
CA ILE A 51 -9.00 17.82 7.81
C ILE A 51 -8.85 16.51 7.01
N TYR A 52 -9.50 15.46 7.47
CA TYR A 52 -9.51 14.15 6.83
C TYR A 52 -10.68 14.06 5.86
N TYR A 53 -10.42 13.46 4.70
CA TYR A 53 -11.40 13.25 3.64
C TYR A 53 -11.54 11.76 3.37
N ASP A 54 -12.79 11.32 3.21
CA ASP A 54 -13.16 9.95 2.87
C ASP A 54 -14.54 9.97 2.19
N THR A 55 -15.08 8.82 1.81
CA THR A 55 -16.50 8.70 1.44
C THR A 55 -17.38 8.74 2.68
N SER A 56 -18.70 8.88 2.50
CA SER A 56 -19.67 8.79 3.60
C SER A 56 -19.66 7.42 4.30
N GLN A 57 -19.10 6.39 3.67
CA GLN A 57 -18.95 5.03 4.22
C GLN A 57 -17.50 4.68 4.63
N TYR A 58 -16.58 5.65 4.62
CA TYR A 58 -15.18 5.46 5.04
C TYR A 58 -14.38 4.44 4.20
N ASP A 59 -14.65 4.40 2.90
CA ASP A 59 -14.04 3.41 1.98
C ASP A 59 -12.52 3.47 1.93
N LEU A 60 -11.92 4.67 1.97
CA LEU A 60 -10.47 4.80 1.96
C LEU A 60 -9.88 4.18 3.23
N ALA A 61 -10.44 4.52 4.38
CA ALA A 61 -9.89 4.05 5.63
C ALA A 61 -10.17 2.56 5.88
N HIS A 62 -11.25 1.98 5.34
CA HIS A 62 -11.41 0.52 5.23
C HIS A 62 -10.34 -0.14 4.36
N ALA A 63 -9.83 0.55 3.34
CA ALA A 63 -8.68 0.12 2.54
C ALA A 63 -7.32 0.45 3.21
N GLY A 64 -7.31 0.98 4.43
CA GLY A 64 -6.09 1.39 5.14
C GLY A 64 -5.44 2.67 4.58
N ILE A 65 -6.12 3.36 3.66
CA ILE A 65 -5.67 4.61 3.02
C ILE A 65 -6.12 5.80 3.87
N THR A 66 -5.29 6.84 3.95
CA THR A 66 -5.71 8.11 4.57
C THR A 66 -5.43 9.29 3.68
N LEU A 67 -6.44 10.09 3.40
CA LEU A 67 -6.32 11.37 2.71
C LEU A 67 -6.62 12.51 3.69
N ARG A 68 -5.71 13.49 3.78
CA ARG A 68 -5.90 14.66 4.63
C ARG A 68 -5.35 15.92 4.00
N ARG A 69 -5.95 17.06 4.34
CA ARG A 69 -5.39 18.39 4.13
C ARG A 69 -4.81 18.88 5.46
N ARG A 70 -3.49 19.05 5.52
CA ARG A 70 -2.77 19.54 6.70
C ARG A 70 -2.53 21.04 6.59
N VAL A 71 -2.79 21.75 7.67
CA VAL A 71 -2.50 23.17 7.86
C VAL A 71 -1.55 23.32 9.05
N GLU A 72 -0.38 23.89 8.80
CA GLU A 72 0.65 24.14 9.82
C GLU A 72 1.25 25.53 9.59
N ARG A 73 1.09 26.46 10.55
CA ARG A 73 1.65 27.82 10.51
C ARG A 73 1.40 28.54 9.17
N GLY A 74 0.18 28.45 8.64
CA GLY A 74 -0.22 29.05 7.37
C GLY A 74 0.19 28.28 6.11
N LYS A 75 1.06 27.28 6.22
CA LYS A 75 1.37 26.35 5.12
C LYS A 75 0.29 25.29 5.01
N GLN A 76 -0.06 24.94 3.79
CA GLN A 76 -1.11 23.97 3.48
C GLN A 76 -0.56 22.91 2.52
N ALA A 77 -0.86 21.66 2.81
CA ALA A 77 -0.51 20.55 1.94
C ALA A 77 -1.56 19.45 2.05
N TRP A 78 -1.82 18.79 0.93
CA TRP A 78 -2.55 17.54 0.91
C TRP A 78 -1.59 16.37 1.11
N GLN A 79 -2.02 15.38 1.88
CA GLN A 79 -1.24 14.22 2.21
C GLN A 79 -2.08 12.96 2.01
N LEU A 80 -1.59 12.06 1.17
CA LEU A 80 -2.16 10.75 0.92
C LEU A 80 -1.20 9.70 1.47
N LYS A 81 -1.67 8.84 2.38
CA LYS A 81 -0.89 7.68 2.85
C LYS A 81 -1.49 6.41 2.27
N LEU A 82 -0.67 5.65 1.56
CA LEU A 82 -1.01 4.37 0.96
C LEU A 82 -0.37 3.23 1.77
N PRO A 83 -1.04 2.08 1.90
CA PRO A 83 -0.45 0.90 2.53
C PRO A 83 0.72 0.35 1.71
N LEU A 84 1.81 -0.06 2.37
CA LEU A 84 2.98 -0.67 1.74
C LEU A 84 3.56 -1.78 2.64
N MET A 85 2.93 -2.96 2.67
CA MET A 85 3.29 -4.04 3.61
C MET A 85 3.39 -3.56 5.07
N LYS A 86 4.62 -3.50 5.63
CA LYS A 86 4.93 -3.05 7.00
C LYS A 86 5.28 -1.56 7.09
N SER A 87 5.30 -0.85 5.97
CA SER A 87 5.52 0.59 5.87
C SER A 87 4.33 1.26 5.20
N ARG A 88 4.41 2.58 5.04
CA ARG A 88 3.43 3.37 4.30
C ARG A 88 4.15 4.25 3.30
N GLN A 89 3.51 4.46 2.16
CA GLN A 89 3.97 5.44 1.18
C GLN A 89 3.16 6.72 1.41
N GLU A 90 3.82 7.79 1.86
CA GLU A 90 3.22 9.11 1.99
C GLU A 90 3.50 9.94 0.72
N ILE A 91 2.45 10.52 0.18
CA ILE A 91 2.50 11.48 -0.91
C ILE A 91 2.04 12.83 -0.36
N GLU A 92 2.92 13.82 -0.43
CA GLU A 92 2.64 15.20 -0.04
C GLU A 92 2.58 16.11 -1.27
N LEU A 93 1.51 16.91 -1.33
CA LEU A 93 1.28 17.90 -2.36
C LEU A 93 1.03 19.26 -1.73
N VAL A 94 1.92 20.23 -1.98
CA VAL A 94 1.68 21.62 -1.57
C VAL A 94 0.63 22.23 -2.50
N ASP A 95 -0.58 22.36 -1.98
CA ASP A 95 -1.71 22.98 -2.67
C ASP A 95 -2.58 23.72 -1.64
N ARG A 96 -2.95 24.96 -1.99
CA ARG A 96 -3.77 25.86 -1.16
C ARG A 96 -5.26 25.69 -1.39
N GLN A 97 -5.66 24.96 -2.44
CA GLN A 97 -7.06 24.68 -2.72
C GLN A 97 -7.67 23.84 -1.58
N SER A 98 -8.94 24.12 -1.28
CA SER A 98 -9.73 23.42 -0.28
C SER A 98 -10.40 22.15 -0.78
N ILE A 99 -10.35 21.91 -2.10
CA ILE A 99 -10.87 20.72 -2.76
C ILE A 99 -9.76 19.69 -2.97
N PRO A 100 -10.06 18.37 -2.86
CA PRO A 100 -9.08 17.33 -3.13
C PRO A 100 -8.47 17.46 -4.54
N PRO A 101 -7.13 17.43 -4.67
CA PRO A 101 -6.45 17.47 -5.95
C PRO A 101 -6.86 16.31 -6.86
N THR A 102 -7.05 16.58 -8.15
CA THR A 102 -7.44 15.56 -9.15
C THR A 102 -6.46 14.40 -9.23
N VAL A 103 -5.16 14.66 -9.03
CA VAL A 103 -4.12 13.62 -8.97
C VAL A 103 -4.44 12.54 -7.92
N PHE A 104 -5.03 12.91 -6.78
CA PHE A 104 -5.42 11.93 -5.76
C PHE A 104 -6.70 11.20 -6.11
N ARG A 105 -7.65 11.83 -6.80
CA ARG A 105 -8.82 11.10 -7.34
C ARG A 105 -8.40 10.04 -8.36
N ASP A 106 -7.44 10.36 -9.23
CA ASP A 106 -6.90 9.42 -10.23
C ASP A 106 -6.20 8.22 -9.58
N LEU A 107 -5.41 8.46 -8.51
CA LEU A 107 -4.77 7.38 -7.74
C LEU A 107 -5.80 6.53 -6.98
N LEU A 108 -6.91 7.14 -6.56
CA LEU A 108 -7.95 6.50 -5.75
C LEU A 108 -9.16 6.04 -6.58
N LEU A 109 -8.98 5.85 -7.89
CA LEU A 109 -10.04 5.48 -8.83
C LEU A 109 -10.85 4.27 -8.35
N LEU A 110 -10.18 3.18 -7.96
CA LEU A 110 -10.86 1.96 -7.49
C LEU A 110 -11.54 2.10 -6.13
N PRO A 111 -10.86 2.57 -5.06
CA PRO A 111 -11.52 2.69 -3.76
C PRO A 111 -12.64 3.74 -3.75
N LEU A 112 -12.60 4.77 -4.61
CA LEU A 112 -13.68 5.76 -4.70
C LEU A 112 -14.79 5.33 -5.66
N GLY A 113 -14.47 4.77 -6.82
CA GLY A 113 -15.44 4.61 -7.90
C GLY A 113 -16.07 5.97 -8.26
N GLN A 114 -17.39 6.06 -8.21
CA GLN A 114 -18.15 7.31 -8.45
C GLN A 114 -18.45 8.09 -7.15
N ARG A 115 -18.01 7.61 -5.98
CA ARG A 115 -18.31 8.23 -4.70
C ARG A 115 -17.50 9.51 -4.50
N GLU A 116 -18.09 10.47 -3.79
CA GLU A 116 -17.45 11.74 -3.49
C GLU A 116 -16.61 11.68 -2.22
N LEU A 117 -15.52 12.44 -2.23
CA LEU A 117 -14.72 12.72 -1.05
C LEU A 117 -15.36 13.87 -0.27
N VAL A 118 -15.74 13.59 0.97
CA VAL A 118 -16.31 14.56 1.92
C VAL A 118 -15.38 14.69 3.13
N PRO A 119 -15.34 15.87 3.79
CA PRO A 119 -14.63 16.00 5.06
C PRO A 119 -15.33 15.14 6.12
N VAL A 120 -14.59 14.25 6.77
CA VAL A 120 -15.14 13.30 7.75
C VAL A 120 -14.70 13.57 9.18
N ALA A 121 -13.57 14.24 9.37
CA ALA A 121 -13.05 14.62 10.68
C ALA A 121 -12.03 15.76 10.57
N THR A 122 -11.91 16.57 11.62
CA THR A 122 -10.80 17.50 11.83
C THR A 122 -10.03 17.10 13.08
N LEU A 123 -8.72 16.85 12.92
CA LEU A 123 -7.80 16.53 14.01
C LEU A 123 -6.94 17.74 14.34
N ARG A 124 -6.87 18.09 15.62
CA ARG A 124 -5.87 19.01 16.18
C ARG A 124 -4.89 18.20 17.02
N VAL A 125 -3.63 18.22 16.61
CA VAL A 125 -2.56 17.45 17.23
C VAL A 125 -1.53 18.40 17.82
N TRP A 126 -1.37 18.37 19.13
CA TRP A 126 -0.21 18.96 19.80
C TRP A 126 0.90 17.92 19.86
N ARG A 127 1.93 18.13 19.05
CA ARG A 127 3.10 17.25 18.98
C ARG A 127 4.28 17.85 19.73
N ALA A 128 4.92 17.04 20.55
CA ALA A 128 6.24 17.29 21.13
C ALA A 128 7.02 15.98 21.11
N GLY A 129 8.36 16.02 21.19
CA GLY A 129 9.13 14.79 21.10
C GLY A 129 10.63 14.99 21.25
N ILE A 130 11.37 13.92 20.98
CA ILE A 130 12.83 13.90 20.96
C ILE A 130 13.27 13.31 19.61
N ARG A 131 14.19 14.00 18.93
CA ARG A 131 14.95 13.42 17.82
C ARG A 131 16.09 12.62 18.40
N VAL A 132 15.91 11.31 18.43
CA VAL A 132 16.85 10.35 19.01
C VAL A 132 18.10 10.27 18.14
N ARG A 133 19.26 10.25 18.79
CA ARG A 133 20.58 10.15 18.16
C ARG A 133 21.38 9.00 18.77
N LEU A 134 22.03 8.22 17.92
CA LEU A 134 23.06 7.25 18.29
C LEU A 134 24.36 7.66 17.61
N ASP A 135 25.46 7.73 18.35
CA ASP A 135 26.77 8.17 17.85
C ASP A 135 26.70 9.47 17.04
N ARG A 136 25.97 10.45 17.57
CA ARG A 136 25.68 11.74 16.92
C ARG A 136 24.96 11.63 15.58
N THR A 137 24.38 10.50 15.21
CA THR A 137 23.55 10.34 14.00
C THR A 137 22.06 10.31 14.38
N PRO A 138 21.20 11.14 13.79
CA PRO A 138 19.75 11.06 14.04
C PRO A 138 19.20 9.75 13.47
N VAL A 139 18.55 8.95 14.32
CA VAL A 139 18.05 7.62 13.93
C VAL A 139 16.53 7.56 13.88
N ALA A 140 15.85 8.22 14.81
CA ALA A 140 14.38 8.21 14.88
C ALA A 140 13.86 9.48 15.55
N ASP A 141 12.64 9.86 15.21
CA ASP A 141 11.86 10.85 15.94
C ASP A 141 10.87 10.11 16.84
N VAL A 142 10.98 10.28 18.16
CA VAL A 142 10.00 9.77 19.13
C VAL A 142 9.10 10.93 19.53
N THR A 143 7.83 10.86 19.14
CA THR A 143 6.87 11.95 19.32
C THR A 143 5.68 11.51 20.14
N LEU A 144 5.26 12.39 21.06
CA LEU A 144 4.06 12.25 21.86
C LEU A 144 3.02 13.23 21.34
N ASP A 145 1.96 12.68 20.80
CA ASP A 145 0.83 13.40 20.22
C ASP A 145 -0.31 13.46 21.23
N GLN A 146 -0.80 14.67 21.49
CA GLN A 146 -2.10 14.88 22.13
C GLN A 146 -3.10 15.27 21.04
N VAL A 147 -4.06 14.39 20.80
CA VAL A 147 -5.01 14.48 19.68
C VAL A 147 -6.37 14.88 20.20
N SER A 148 -6.98 15.89 19.55
CA SER A 148 -8.39 16.23 19.70
C SER A 148 -9.08 16.07 18.36
N VAL A 149 -10.16 15.28 18.34
CA VAL A 149 -10.93 14.98 17.14
C VAL A 149 -12.23 15.77 17.19
N THR A 150 -12.54 16.44 16.09
CA THR A 150 -13.78 17.21 15.91
C THR A 150 -14.49 16.76 14.64
N LYS A 151 -15.81 16.65 14.71
CA LYS A 151 -16.69 16.38 13.57
C LYS A 151 -17.95 17.24 13.76
N ASP A 152 -18.38 17.91 12.69
CA ASP A 152 -19.58 18.77 12.72
C ASP A 152 -19.58 19.80 13.88
N GLY A 153 -18.40 20.33 14.21
CA GLY A 153 -18.21 21.30 15.30
C GLY A 153 -18.13 20.70 16.71
N ALA A 154 -18.51 19.44 16.91
CA ALA A 154 -18.44 18.76 18.20
C ALA A 154 -17.09 18.05 18.40
N VAL A 155 -16.57 18.07 19.63
CA VAL A 155 -15.41 17.24 20.01
C VAL A 155 -15.89 15.81 20.21
N LEU A 156 -15.45 14.90 19.35
CA LEU A 156 -15.82 13.49 19.43
C LEU A 156 -14.98 12.74 20.46
N GLN A 157 -13.66 12.99 20.44
CA GLN A 157 -12.72 12.23 21.26
C GLN A 157 -11.42 13.00 21.49
N ARG A 158 -10.75 12.68 22.59
CA ARG A 158 -9.36 13.05 22.86
C ARG A 158 -8.57 11.81 23.24
N PHE A 159 -7.34 11.73 22.78
CA PHE A 159 -6.43 10.65 23.16
C PHE A 159 -4.98 11.09 23.03
N ARG A 160 -4.09 10.29 23.61
CA ARG A 160 -2.64 10.43 23.46
C ARG A 160 -2.10 9.24 22.70
N GLU A 161 -1.06 9.47 21.92
CA GLU A 161 -0.34 8.41 21.22
C GLU A 161 1.13 8.74 21.10
N LEU A 162 1.93 7.69 21.03
CA LEU A 162 3.36 7.77 20.87
C LEU A 162 3.71 7.23 19.48
N GLU A 163 4.41 8.01 18.66
CA GLU A 163 4.88 7.61 17.34
C GLU A 163 6.42 7.58 17.35
N ILE A 164 7.01 6.47 16.89
CA ILE A 164 8.44 6.31 16.63
C ILE A 164 8.63 6.26 15.12
N GLU A 165 9.16 7.33 14.53
CA GLU A 165 9.36 7.45 13.08
C GLU A 165 10.84 7.32 12.74
N GLN A 166 11.18 6.45 11.79
CA GLN A 166 12.57 6.28 11.35
C GLN A 166 13.06 7.48 10.55
N VAL A 167 14.24 8.02 10.92
CA VAL A 167 14.91 9.09 10.19
C VAL A 167 16.05 8.54 9.34
N LYS A 168 16.97 7.78 9.97
CA LYS A 168 18.08 7.06 9.32
C LYS A 168 18.44 5.80 10.14
N GLY A 169 19.20 4.89 9.55
CA GLY A 169 19.75 3.72 10.25
C GLY A 169 18.94 2.44 10.06
N LYS A 170 19.31 1.37 10.79
CA LYS A 170 18.76 0.01 10.62
C LYS A 170 17.44 -0.18 11.37
N ASN A 171 16.61 -1.13 10.92
CA ASN A 171 15.31 -1.45 11.53
C ASN A 171 15.40 -1.88 13.01
N SER A 172 16.53 -2.48 13.43
CA SER A 172 16.74 -2.91 14.81
C SER A 172 16.60 -1.77 15.83
N THR A 173 17.00 -0.55 15.45
CA THR A 173 16.93 0.63 16.31
C THR A 173 15.50 0.98 16.72
N LEU A 174 14.53 0.80 15.81
CA LEU A 174 13.11 1.04 16.10
C LEU A 174 12.59 0.05 17.15
N SER A 175 12.92 -1.24 17.00
CA SER A 175 12.51 -2.29 17.93
C SER A 175 13.10 -2.11 19.34
N ASP A 176 14.32 -1.60 19.45
CA ASP A 176 14.93 -1.32 20.74
C ASP A 176 14.27 -0.12 21.44
N LEU A 177 13.99 0.96 20.70
CA LEU A 177 13.24 2.11 21.22
C LEU A 177 11.82 1.71 21.63
N GLU A 178 11.14 0.90 20.82
CA GLU A 178 9.82 0.37 21.15
C GLU A 178 9.86 -0.42 22.46
N ARG A 179 10.82 -1.34 22.63
CA ARG A 179 10.98 -2.14 23.85
C ARG A 179 11.20 -1.25 25.08
N GLN A 180 12.07 -0.24 24.97
CA GLN A 180 12.33 0.71 26.04
C GLN A 180 11.06 1.50 26.42
N LEU A 181 10.30 1.97 25.43
CA LEU A 181 9.09 2.76 25.68
C LEU A 181 7.98 1.90 26.31
N ARG A 182 7.88 0.62 25.94
CA ARG A 182 6.97 -0.35 26.58
C ARG A 182 7.30 -0.59 28.05
N GLN A 183 8.58 -0.68 28.40
CA GLN A 183 9.02 -0.78 29.80
C GLN A 183 8.63 0.45 30.64
N THR A 184 8.38 1.60 29.99
CA THR A 184 7.93 2.84 30.64
C THR A 184 6.41 3.04 30.62
N GLY A 185 5.63 2.02 30.25
CA GLY A 185 4.17 2.04 30.31
C GLY A 185 3.46 2.26 28.98
N ALA A 186 4.19 2.36 27.86
CA ALA A 186 3.56 2.35 26.54
C ALA A 186 3.00 0.95 26.23
N ARG A 187 1.84 0.90 25.57
CA ARG A 187 1.10 -0.34 25.26
C ARG A 187 0.92 -0.48 23.75
N ASP A 188 0.46 -1.67 23.34
CA ASP A 188 0.10 -1.91 21.94
C ASP A 188 -0.91 -0.87 21.46
N HIS A 189 -0.62 -0.29 20.30
CA HIS A 189 -1.63 0.40 19.53
C HIS A 189 -2.57 -0.62 18.90
N ASP A 190 -3.86 -0.33 18.84
CA ASP A 190 -4.91 -1.22 18.31
C ASP A 190 -4.85 -1.45 16.78
N GLY A 191 -3.73 -1.11 16.12
CA GLY A 191 -3.52 -1.25 14.67
C GLY A 191 -4.42 -0.38 13.77
N ARG A 192 -5.43 0.31 14.31
CA ARG A 192 -6.42 1.03 13.49
C ARG A 192 -5.79 2.22 12.78
N PRO A 193 -6.23 2.58 11.56
CA PRO A 193 -5.89 3.86 10.96
C PRO A 193 -6.22 5.01 11.93
N LYS A 194 -5.38 6.05 11.98
CA LYS A 194 -5.55 7.21 12.88
C LYS A 194 -6.95 7.81 12.78
N LEU A 195 -7.56 7.80 11.58
CA LEU A 195 -8.92 8.25 11.35
C LEU A 195 -9.99 7.34 12.01
N PHE A 196 -9.85 6.02 11.93
CA PHE A 196 -10.79 5.06 12.54
C PHE A 196 -10.75 5.16 14.06
N ARG A 197 -9.55 5.21 14.63
CA ARG A 197 -9.38 5.44 16.06
C ARG A 197 -9.98 6.78 16.46
N ALA A 198 -9.70 7.84 15.69
CA ALA A 198 -10.21 9.19 15.96
C ALA A 198 -11.73 9.28 15.94
N LEU A 199 -12.39 8.55 15.04
CA LEU A 199 -13.85 8.52 14.90
C LEU A 199 -14.52 7.43 15.74
N SER A 200 -13.76 6.67 16.55
CA SER A 200 -14.25 5.48 17.26
C SER A 200 -15.00 4.50 16.34
N LEU A 201 -14.58 4.41 15.07
CA LEU A 201 -15.18 3.49 14.12
C LEU A 201 -14.72 2.06 14.44
N ALA A 202 -15.66 1.12 14.30
CA ALA A 202 -15.34 -0.29 14.24
C ALA A 202 -14.50 -0.51 12.97
N VAL A 203 -13.35 -1.18 13.12
CA VAL A 203 -12.69 -1.75 11.95
C VAL A 203 -13.55 -2.94 11.54
N SER A 204 -13.91 -3.02 10.27
CA SER A 204 -14.30 -4.31 9.71
C SER A 204 -13.05 -5.18 9.79
N ASP A 205 -12.98 -6.05 10.80
CA ASP A 205 -11.85 -6.96 10.94
C ASP A 205 -11.62 -7.67 9.59
N PRO A 206 -10.35 -7.95 9.23
CA PRO A 206 -10.09 -8.84 8.12
C PRO A 206 -10.96 -10.07 8.34
N GLU A 207 -11.79 -10.39 7.35
CA GLU A 207 -12.70 -11.53 7.39
C GLU A 207 -11.97 -12.71 8.02
N PRO A 208 -12.47 -13.26 9.14
CA PRO A 208 -11.70 -14.23 9.91
C PRO A 208 -11.38 -15.42 9.03
N LEU A 209 -10.17 -15.96 9.18
CA LEU A 209 -9.83 -17.19 8.49
C LEU A 209 -10.89 -18.25 8.87
N PRO A 210 -11.48 -18.97 7.90
CA PRO A 210 -12.43 -20.02 8.22
C PRO A 210 -11.77 -21.05 9.15
N ALA A 211 -12.58 -21.64 10.04
CA ALA A 211 -12.12 -22.72 10.90
C ALA A 211 -11.50 -23.85 10.06
N SER A 212 -10.53 -24.58 10.62
CA SER A 212 -9.77 -25.58 9.86
C SER A 212 -10.61 -26.75 9.32
N ASP A 213 -11.78 -26.97 9.90
CA ASP A 213 -12.78 -27.98 9.53
C ASP A 213 -13.92 -27.41 8.67
N ALA A 214 -13.87 -26.12 8.34
CA ALA A 214 -14.85 -25.49 7.45
C ALA A 214 -14.80 -26.12 6.04
N PRO A 215 -15.92 -26.08 5.29
CA PRO A 215 -15.93 -26.57 3.92
C PRO A 215 -14.86 -25.90 3.05
N ALA A 216 -14.27 -26.65 2.12
CA ALA A 216 -13.21 -26.15 1.22
C ALA A 216 -13.60 -24.84 0.53
N LEU A 217 -14.88 -24.74 0.14
CA LEU A 217 -15.45 -23.57 -0.51
C LEU A 217 -15.40 -22.29 0.36
N ALA A 218 -15.51 -22.41 1.69
CA ALA A 218 -15.35 -21.27 2.60
C ALA A 218 -13.92 -20.72 2.55
N HIS A 219 -12.91 -21.59 2.51
CA HIS A 219 -11.52 -21.18 2.35
C HIS A 219 -11.25 -20.56 0.97
N VAL A 220 -11.87 -21.06 -0.10
CA VAL A 220 -11.77 -20.47 -1.44
C VAL A 220 -12.37 -19.08 -1.48
N ARG A 221 -13.58 -18.87 -0.93
CA ARG A 221 -14.20 -17.54 -0.81
C ARG A 221 -13.31 -16.57 -0.06
N TRP A 222 -12.83 -16.98 1.11
CA TRP A 222 -11.94 -16.18 1.93
C TRP A 222 -10.65 -15.81 1.18
N ALA A 223 -10.00 -16.77 0.52
CA ALA A 223 -8.76 -16.53 -0.20
C ALA A 223 -8.95 -15.58 -1.40
N LEU A 224 -10.05 -15.72 -2.15
CA LEU A 224 -10.39 -14.80 -3.23
C LEU A 224 -10.64 -13.38 -2.70
N ALA A 225 -11.43 -13.24 -1.63
CA ALA A 225 -11.71 -11.95 -1.00
C ALA A 225 -10.43 -11.29 -0.48
N HIS A 226 -9.59 -12.07 0.22
CA HIS A 226 -8.32 -11.61 0.78
C HIS A 226 -7.36 -11.12 -0.32
N HIS A 227 -7.11 -11.91 -1.36
CA HIS A 227 -6.19 -11.52 -2.43
C HIS A 227 -6.76 -10.42 -3.34
N ALA A 228 -8.08 -10.34 -3.53
CA ALA A 228 -8.71 -9.22 -4.21
C ALA A 228 -8.50 -7.92 -3.42
N ARG A 229 -8.73 -7.91 -2.10
CA ARG A 229 -8.43 -6.75 -1.24
C ARG A 229 -6.95 -6.36 -1.28
N TRP A 230 -6.04 -7.34 -1.27
CA TRP A 230 -4.59 -7.10 -1.41
C TRP A 230 -4.27 -6.40 -2.73
N LEU A 231 -4.80 -6.89 -3.86
CA LEU A 231 -4.62 -6.27 -5.17
C LEU A 231 -5.11 -4.82 -5.17
N LEU A 232 -6.34 -4.59 -4.68
CA LEU A 232 -6.96 -3.26 -4.61
C LEU A 232 -6.15 -2.28 -3.74
N ALA A 233 -5.62 -2.74 -2.61
CA ALA A 233 -4.83 -1.90 -1.70
C ALA A 233 -3.54 -1.36 -2.35
N HIS A 234 -2.98 -2.06 -3.34
CA HIS A 234 -1.72 -1.68 -4.00
C HIS A 234 -1.91 -1.08 -5.40
N ASP A 235 -3.15 -1.01 -5.91
CA ASP A 235 -3.47 -0.32 -7.16
C ASP A 235 -3.08 1.18 -7.12
N PRO A 236 -3.38 1.97 -6.07
CA PRO A 236 -2.98 3.38 -6.00
C PRO A 236 -1.45 3.59 -6.07
N GLY A 237 -0.68 2.77 -5.36
CA GLY A 237 0.78 2.85 -5.37
C GLY A 237 1.38 2.42 -6.71
N THR A 238 0.75 1.45 -7.37
CA THR A 238 1.12 1.01 -8.73
C THR A 238 0.86 2.12 -9.76
N ARG A 239 -0.28 2.82 -9.66
CA ARG A 239 -0.57 4.00 -10.50
C ARG A 239 0.45 5.12 -10.28
N LEU A 240 0.80 5.37 -9.02
CA LEU A 240 1.79 6.38 -8.67
C LEU A 240 3.16 6.07 -9.27
N GLY A 241 3.57 4.79 -9.29
CA GLY A 241 4.76 4.32 -9.99
C GLY A 241 6.08 4.87 -9.44
N ARG A 242 6.10 5.30 -8.17
CA ARG A 242 7.30 5.83 -7.48
C ARG A 242 8.00 4.79 -6.61
N GLU A 243 7.25 3.85 -6.05
CA GLU A 243 7.77 2.79 -5.19
C GLU A 243 7.50 1.42 -5.83
N PRO A 244 8.54 0.65 -6.21
CA PRO A 244 8.40 -0.64 -6.90
C PRO A 244 7.58 -1.67 -6.11
N GLU A 245 7.56 -1.55 -4.79
CA GLU A 245 6.95 -2.54 -3.90
C GLU A 245 5.43 -2.62 -4.11
N SER A 246 4.74 -1.52 -4.42
CA SER A 246 3.29 -1.58 -4.72
C SER A 246 3.00 -2.42 -5.96
N LEU A 247 3.76 -2.23 -7.04
CA LEU A 247 3.64 -3.04 -8.25
C LEU A 247 4.00 -4.50 -7.98
N HIS A 248 5.04 -4.75 -7.18
CA HIS A 248 5.41 -6.11 -6.79
C HIS A 248 4.25 -6.81 -6.05
N GLN A 249 3.67 -6.16 -5.05
CA GLN A 249 2.57 -6.70 -4.25
C GLN A 249 1.30 -6.93 -5.08
N MET A 250 0.97 -6.00 -5.99
CA MET A 250 -0.15 -6.17 -6.92
C MET A 250 0.06 -7.41 -7.84
N ARG A 251 1.29 -7.66 -8.30
CA ARG A 251 1.64 -8.87 -9.06
C ARG A 251 1.53 -10.13 -8.23
N VAL A 252 1.99 -10.10 -6.98
CA VAL A 252 1.86 -11.23 -6.05
C VAL A 252 0.38 -11.57 -5.86
N ALA A 253 -0.47 -10.60 -5.53
CA ALA A 253 -1.91 -10.79 -5.37
C ALA A 253 -2.56 -11.38 -6.64
N THR A 254 -2.20 -10.85 -7.83
CA THR A 254 -2.68 -11.37 -9.12
C THR A 254 -2.29 -12.84 -9.33
N ARG A 255 -1.05 -13.22 -8.98
CA ARG A 255 -0.59 -14.62 -9.06
C ARG A 255 -1.33 -15.51 -8.07
N GLN A 256 -1.53 -15.04 -6.83
CA GLN A 256 -2.25 -15.80 -5.81
C GLN A 256 -3.71 -16.06 -6.20
N LEU A 257 -4.41 -15.05 -6.72
CA LEU A 257 -5.77 -15.23 -7.26
C LEU A 257 -5.82 -16.32 -8.34
N ARG A 258 -4.85 -16.34 -9.26
CA ARG A 258 -4.76 -17.38 -10.30
C ARG A 258 -4.49 -18.76 -9.73
N ALA A 259 -3.65 -18.85 -8.69
CA ALA A 259 -3.32 -20.11 -8.03
C ALA A 259 -4.53 -20.68 -7.29
N VAL A 260 -5.24 -19.84 -6.53
CA VAL A 260 -6.49 -20.22 -5.84
C VAL A 260 -7.52 -20.76 -6.84
N LEU A 261 -7.80 -20.03 -7.92
CA LEU A 261 -8.75 -20.48 -8.95
C LEU A 261 -8.31 -21.78 -9.65
N ARG A 262 -7.00 -22.00 -9.80
CA ARG A 262 -6.45 -23.24 -10.38
C ARG A 262 -6.68 -24.42 -9.44
N ALA A 263 -6.30 -24.28 -8.17
CA ALA A 263 -6.41 -25.34 -7.17
C ALA A 263 -7.87 -25.67 -6.85
N ALA A 264 -8.75 -24.66 -6.83
CA ALA A 264 -10.17 -24.81 -6.58
C ALA A 264 -10.99 -25.31 -7.79
N ARG A 265 -10.36 -25.63 -8.93
CA ARG A 265 -11.06 -26.09 -10.15
C ARG A 265 -12.06 -27.23 -9.91
N PRO A 266 -11.83 -28.22 -9.03
CA PRO A 266 -12.82 -29.27 -8.73
C PRO A 266 -14.09 -28.80 -8.01
N LEU A 267 -14.12 -27.55 -7.52
CA LEU A 267 -15.23 -26.95 -6.78
C LEU A 267 -15.98 -25.88 -7.60
N LEU A 268 -15.44 -25.48 -8.75
CA LEU A 268 -15.89 -24.32 -9.51
C LEU A 268 -16.37 -24.75 -10.90
N VAL A 269 -17.34 -24.03 -11.44
CA VAL A 269 -17.72 -24.18 -12.85
C VAL A 269 -16.50 -23.84 -13.73
N PRO A 270 -16.03 -24.78 -14.58
CA PRO A 270 -14.79 -24.61 -15.35
C PRO A 270 -14.75 -23.34 -16.19
N GLU A 271 -15.84 -23.03 -16.89
CA GLU A 271 -15.96 -21.88 -17.79
C GLU A 271 -15.81 -20.55 -17.03
N TRP A 272 -16.44 -20.46 -15.86
CA TRP A 272 -16.36 -19.28 -14.99
C TRP A 272 -14.94 -19.08 -14.45
N ALA A 273 -14.34 -20.16 -13.92
CA ALA A 273 -13.00 -20.11 -13.33
C ALA A 273 -11.94 -19.80 -14.40
N ASP A 274 -12.02 -20.42 -15.58
CA ASP A 274 -11.05 -20.24 -16.66
C ASP A 274 -11.16 -18.84 -17.31
N SER A 275 -12.38 -18.30 -17.42
CA SER A 275 -12.60 -16.91 -17.83
C SER A 275 -11.88 -15.92 -16.90
N LEU A 276 -12.09 -16.04 -15.58
CA LEU A 276 -11.47 -15.13 -14.62
C LEU A 276 -9.94 -15.31 -14.55
N ARG A 277 -9.44 -16.55 -14.66
CA ARG A 277 -8.00 -16.85 -14.78
C ARG A 277 -7.39 -16.25 -16.04
N GLY A 278 -8.14 -16.19 -17.15
CA GLY A 278 -7.74 -15.54 -18.39
C GLY A 278 -7.47 -14.04 -18.20
N GLU A 279 -8.39 -13.34 -17.55
CA GLU A 279 -8.26 -11.91 -17.25
C GLU A 279 -7.11 -11.63 -16.28
N LEU A 280 -6.94 -12.45 -15.22
CA LEU A 280 -5.80 -12.32 -14.32
C LEU A 280 -4.45 -12.64 -15.01
N ARG A 281 -4.44 -13.53 -16.02
CA ARG A 281 -3.25 -13.79 -16.85
C ARG A 281 -2.91 -12.56 -17.69
N TRP A 282 -3.92 -11.92 -18.29
CA TRP A 282 -3.73 -10.66 -19.00
C TRP A 282 -3.16 -9.58 -18.08
N LEU A 283 -3.75 -9.36 -16.91
CA LEU A 283 -3.25 -8.39 -15.92
C LEU A 283 -1.80 -8.72 -15.50
N GLY A 284 -1.49 -10.00 -15.27
CA GLY A 284 -0.13 -10.42 -14.93
C GLY A 284 0.91 -10.14 -16.04
N ARG A 285 0.51 -10.21 -17.32
CA ARG A 285 1.35 -9.85 -18.47
C ARG A 285 1.50 -8.33 -18.59
N LEU A 286 0.42 -7.58 -18.37
CA LEU A 286 0.43 -6.12 -18.36
C LEU A 286 1.41 -5.56 -17.30
N LEU A 287 1.37 -6.10 -16.08
CA LEU A 287 2.22 -5.67 -14.96
C LEU A 287 3.68 -6.14 -15.08
N GLY A 288 3.98 -7.09 -15.98
CA GLY A 288 5.28 -7.77 -16.08
C GLY A 288 6.43 -6.84 -16.44
N PRO A 289 6.38 -6.18 -17.62
CA PRO A 289 7.47 -5.35 -18.11
C PRO A 289 7.91 -4.27 -17.12
N ALA A 290 6.95 -3.59 -16.46
CA ALA A 290 7.27 -2.57 -15.46
C ALA A 290 8.04 -3.15 -14.28
N ARG A 291 7.65 -4.35 -13.80
CA ARG A 291 8.34 -4.99 -12.67
C ARG A 291 9.71 -5.50 -13.07
N ASP A 292 9.85 -6.03 -14.29
CA ASP A 292 11.15 -6.51 -14.78
C ASP A 292 12.14 -5.35 -14.91
N LEU A 293 11.68 -4.17 -15.33
CA LEU A 293 12.47 -2.95 -15.33
C LEU A 293 12.79 -2.46 -13.92
N ASP A 294 11.84 -2.50 -12.98
CA ASP A 294 12.10 -2.14 -11.58
C ASP A 294 13.18 -3.04 -10.95
N VAL A 295 13.20 -4.35 -11.27
CA VAL A 295 14.22 -5.29 -10.80
C VAL A 295 15.57 -5.00 -11.44
N GLN A 296 15.62 -4.79 -12.75
CA GLN A 296 16.85 -4.43 -13.46
C GLN A 296 17.44 -3.12 -12.95
N LEU A 297 16.60 -2.08 -12.77
CA LEU A 297 17.03 -0.79 -12.24
C LEU A 297 17.60 -0.93 -10.82
N ALA A 298 16.96 -1.72 -9.94
CA ALA A 298 17.48 -1.97 -8.60
C ALA A 298 18.85 -2.64 -8.66
N TYR A 299 18.98 -3.72 -9.45
CA TYR A 299 20.23 -4.45 -9.64
C TYR A 299 21.36 -3.54 -10.15
N PHE A 300 21.14 -2.84 -11.27
CA PHE A 300 22.19 -2.03 -11.89
C PHE A 300 22.56 -0.80 -11.05
N ARG A 301 21.65 -0.26 -10.25
CA ARG A 301 21.98 0.81 -9.29
C ARG A 301 22.87 0.30 -8.17
N GLU A 302 22.55 -0.86 -7.59
CA GLU A 302 23.35 -1.50 -6.54
C GLU A 302 24.76 -1.83 -7.05
N GLU A 303 24.86 -2.48 -8.21
CA GLU A 303 26.15 -2.78 -8.86
C GLU A 303 26.93 -1.49 -9.18
N SER A 304 26.25 -0.45 -9.66
CA SER A 304 26.88 0.83 -9.99
C SER A 304 27.43 1.57 -8.76
N GLU A 305 26.83 1.40 -7.58
CA GLU A 305 27.34 1.95 -6.33
C GLU A 305 28.63 1.27 -5.88
N ALA A 306 28.78 -0.03 -6.14
CA ALA A 306 29.96 -0.83 -5.77
C ALA A 306 31.19 -0.57 -6.66
N LEU A 307 31.02 0.02 -7.84
CA LEU A 307 32.11 0.27 -8.80
C LEU A 307 32.89 1.55 -8.51
N ASP A 308 34.10 1.66 -9.09
CA ASP A 308 34.85 2.91 -9.08
C ASP A 308 34.25 3.96 -10.05
N ALA A 309 34.79 5.18 -10.03
CA ALA A 309 34.27 6.25 -10.89
C ALA A 309 34.47 5.98 -12.40
N ARG A 310 35.50 5.21 -12.78
CA ARG A 310 35.82 4.92 -14.19
C ARG A 310 34.78 3.95 -14.76
N ASP A 311 34.46 2.90 -14.02
CA ASP A 311 33.53 1.85 -14.44
C ASP A 311 32.06 2.24 -14.24
N ARG A 312 31.77 3.17 -13.31
CA ARG A 312 30.44 3.77 -13.14
C ARG A 312 29.99 4.63 -14.33
N ARG A 313 30.94 5.30 -14.99
CA ARG A 313 30.65 6.25 -16.09
C ARG A 313 29.86 5.63 -17.25
N PRO A 314 30.20 4.45 -17.80
CA PRO A 314 29.42 3.82 -18.87
C PRO A 314 28.04 3.28 -18.42
N LEU A 315 27.86 2.93 -17.15
CA LEU A 315 26.56 2.44 -16.65
C LEU A 315 25.51 3.55 -16.50
N THR A 316 25.94 4.79 -16.25
CA THR A 316 25.03 5.93 -16.07
C THR A 316 24.05 6.12 -17.24
N PRO A 317 24.48 6.21 -18.52
CA PRO A 317 23.55 6.32 -19.65
C PRO A 317 22.68 5.07 -19.84
N PHE A 318 23.17 3.88 -19.50
CA PHE A 318 22.38 2.64 -19.57
C PHE A 318 21.25 2.62 -18.55
N ILE A 319 21.52 3.00 -17.29
CA ILE A 319 20.49 3.14 -16.25
C ILE A 319 19.46 4.20 -16.68
N ALA A 320 19.89 5.33 -17.23
CA ALA A 320 18.98 6.37 -17.74
C ALA A 320 18.08 5.85 -18.88
N GLN A 321 18.59 4.96 -19.74
CA GLN A 321 17.79 4.30 -20.77
C GLN A 321 16.73 3.36 -20.16
N LEU A 322 17.09 2.57 -19.15
CA LEU A 322 16.13 1.72 -18.42
C LEU A 322 15.06 2.55 -17.70
N GLU A 323 15.43 3.70 -17.12
CA GLU A 323 14.47 4.63 -16.50
C GLU A 323 13.49 5.20 -17.53
N SER A 324 13.98 5.57 -18.72
CA SER A 324 13.14 6.01 -19.83
C SER A 324 12.17 4.92 -20.29
N GLN A 325 12.66 3.68 -20.46
CA GLN A 325 11.80 2.53 -20.78
C GLN A 325 10.75 2.28 -19.70
N ARG A 326 11.13 2.36 -18.42
CA ARG A 326 10.21 2.21 -17.29
C ARG A 326 9.11 3.28 -17.38
N ASN A 327 9.46 4.54 -17.60
CA ASN A 327 8.49 5.62 -17.73
C ASN A 327 7.49 5.37 -18.87
N ASN A 328 7.97 4.94 -20.05
CA ASN A 328 7.09 4.63 -21.18
C ASN A 328 6.14 3.46 -20.86
N VAL A 329 6.64 2.40 -20.21
CA VAL A 329 5.79 1.27 -19.78
C VAL A 329 4.77 1.70 -18.74
N GLN A 330 5.14 2.62 -17.83
CA GLN A 330 4.21 3.16 -16.83
C GLN A 330 3.05 3.91 -17.47
N GLU A 331 3.30 4.69 -18.52
CA GLU A 331 2.24 5.40 -19.25
C GLU A 331 1.24 4.43 -19.88
N VAL A 332 1.73 3.37 -20.55
CA VAL A 332 0.89 2.31 -21.11
C VAL A 332 0.10 1.61 -20.00
N LEU A 333 0.78 1.24 -18.90
CA LEU A 333 0.14 0.61 -17.74
C LEU A 333 -0.97 1.48 -17.16
N LEU A 334 -0.74 2.78 -16.99
CA LEU A 334 -1.73 3.73 -16.46
C LEU A 334 -2.98 3.81 -17.33
N ASN A 335 -2.83 3.78 -18.65
CA ASN A 335 -3.96 3.78 -19.58
C ASN A 335 -4.77 2.49 -19.47
N GLU A 336 -4.10 1.34 -19.43
CA GLU A 336 -4.75 0.04 -19.30
C GLU A 336 -5.46 -0.15 -17.95
N LEU A 337 -4.88 0.38 -16.86
CA LEU A 337 -5.51 0.42 -15.53
C LEU A 337 -6.71 1.39 -15.44
N LYS A 338 -7.02 2.14 -16.50
CA LYS A 338 -8.24 2.94 -16.64
C LYS A 338 -9.24 2.32 -17.63
N SER A 339 -8.87 1.22 -18.30
CA SER A 339 -9.70 0.58 -19.32
C SER A 339 -10.95 -0.07 -18.74
N ALA A 340 -12.01 -0.16 -19.56
CA ALA A 340 -13.23 -0.89 -19.21
C ALA A 340 -12.94 -2.36 -18.87
N ARG A 341 -11.96 -2.98 -19.55
CA ARG A 341 -11.52 -4.36 -19.28
C ARG A 341 -10.98 -4.52 -17.86
N TYR A 342 -10.09 -3.63 -17.43
CA TYR A 342 -9.57 -3.67 -16.07
C TYR A 342 -10.68 -3.47 -15.02
N LEU A 343 -11.56 -2.50 -15.25
CA LEU A 343 -12.66 -2.22 -14.32
C LEU A 343 -13.68 -3.38 -14.25
N ASP A 344 -13.94 -4.07 -15.36
CA ASP A 344 -14.72 -5.32 -15.39
C ASP A 344 -14.06 -6.42 -14.52
N LEU A 345 -12.75 -6.65 -14.71
CA LEU A 345 -12.00 -7.60 -13.90
C LEU A 345 -12.11 -7.26 -12.40
N ILE A 346 -11.91 -6.01 -12.02
CA ILE A 346 -12.01 -5.58 -10.62
C ILE A 346 -13.42 -5.85 -10.06
N ARG A 347 -14.47 -5.47 -10.79
CA ARG A 347 -15.85 -5.74 -10.37
C ARG A 347 -16.09 -7.25 -10.19
N ARG A 348 -15.64 -8.08 -11.14
CA ARG A 348 -15.77 -9.55 -11.05
C ARG A 348 -15.02 -10.11 -9.83
N LEU A 349 -13.83 -9.61 -9.52
CA LEU A 349 -13.06 -10.02 -8.34
C LEU A 349 -13.72 -9.61 -7.02
N GLN A 350 -14.37 -8.45 -6.98
CA GLN A 350 -15.12 -8.00 -5.80
C GLN A 350 -16.42 -8.80 -5.60
N GLN A 351 -17.06 -9.24 -6.70
CA GLN A 351 -18.27 -10.05 -6.66
C GLN A 351 -18.01 -11.53 -6.38
N ALA A 352 -16.90 -12.08 -6.87
CA ALA A 352 -16.59 -13.51 -6.81
C ALA A 352 -16.71 -14.14 -5.41
N PRO A 353 -16.28 -13.50 -4.29
CA PRO A 353 -16.45 -14.09 -2.96
C PRO A 353 -17.90 -14.28 -2.54
N HIS A 354 -18.82 -13.46 -3.05
CA HIS A 354 -20.24 -13.49 -2.70
C HIS A 354 -21.05 -14.37 -3.65
N ASP A 355 -20.62 -14.49 -4.91
CA ASP A 355 -21.33 -15.19 -5.98
C ASP A 355 -20.39 -16.15 -6.71
N LEU A 356 -19.94 -17.20 -6.00
CA LEU A 356 -19.15 -18.26 -6.61
C LEU A 356 -20.06 -19.18 -7.41
N THR A 357 -19.73 -19.35 -8.69
CA THR A 357 -20.35 -20.38 -9.53
C THR A 357 -19.68 -21.73 -9.25
N VAL A 358 -20.37 -22.56 -8.49
CA VAL A 358 -19.83 -23.83 -7.95
C VAL A 358 -20.41 -25.05 -8.65
N VAL A 359 -19.71 -26.17 -8.54
CA VAL A 359 -20.22 -27.50 -8.88
C VAL A 359 -20.41 -28.31 -7.60
N GLU A 360 -21.37 -29.25 -7.60
CA GLU A 360 -21.50 -30.20 -6.50
C GLU A 360 -20.24 -31.05 -6.41
N SER A 361 -19.60 -31.04 -5.24
CA SER A 361 -18.30 -31.68 -5.03
C SER A 361 -18.11 -32.04 -3.57
N ALA A 362 -17.69 -33.29 -3.32
CA ALA A 362 -17.33 -33.77 -1.98
C ALA A 362 -15.84 -33.49 -1.63
N VAL A 363 -15.12 -32.79 -2.52
CA VAL A 363 -13.70 -32.52 -2.37
C VAL A 363 -13.44 -31.64 -1.14
N THR A 364 -12.58 -32.10 -0.25
CA THR A 364 -12.19 -31.36 0.95
C THR A 364 -10.97 -30.47 0.68
N LEU A 365 -10.68 -29.54 1.61
CA LEU A 365 -9.46 -28.73 1.54
C LEU A 365 -8.20 -29.61 1.58
N ARG A 366 -8.24 -30.71 2.35
CA ARG A 366 -7.12 -31.66 2.44
C ARG A 366 -6.88 -32.38 1.11
N ASP A 367 -7.94 -32.70 0.37
CA ASP A 367 -7.82 -33.33 -0.94
C ASP A 367 -7.17 -32.38 -1.96
N ILE A 368 -7.60 -31.12 -1.98
CA ILE A 368 -7.00 -30.07 -2.82
C ILE A 368 -5.52 -29.90 -2.48
N ALA A 369 -5.21 -29.76 -1.18
CA ALA A 369 -3.82 -29.60 -0.73
C ALA A 369 -2.97 -30.81 -1.11
N LYS A 370 -3.46 -32.02 -0.86
CA LYS A 370 -2.77 -33.27 -1.21
C LYS A 370 -2.47 -33.33 -2.71
N GLN A 371 -3.42 -32.94 -3.56
CA GLN A 371 -3.26 -32.92 -5.01
C GLN A 371 -2.16 -31.94 -5.44
N GLU A 372 -2.20 -30.68 -4.96
CA GLU A 372 -1.20 -29.67 -5.33
C GLU A 372 0.20 -30.04 -4.79
N PHE A 373 0.32 -30.55 -3.57
CA PHE A 373 1.61 -30.99 -3.01
C PHE A 373 2.17 -32.21 -3.73
N THR A 374 1.32 -33.16 -4.11
CA THR A 374 1.73 -34.33 -4.91
C THR A 374 2.28 -33.88 -6.24
N LYS A 375 1.55 -33.00 -6.94
CA LYS A 375 1.99 -32.42 -8.21
C LYS A 375 3.33 -31.71 -8.08
N LEU A 376 3.49 -30.83 -7.08
CA LEU A 376 4.74 -30.11 -6.84
C LEU A 376 5.90 -31.07 -6.58
N ARG A 377 5.70 -32.07 -5.70
CA ARG A 377 6.71 -33.09 -5.40
C ARG A 377 7.12 -33.85 -6.65
N ASP A 378 6.16 -34.24 -7.49
CA ASP A 378 6.43 -35.01 -8.69
C ASP A 378 7.15 -34.15 -9.75
N THR A 379 6.78 -32.87 -9.90
CA THR A 379 7.52 -31.90 -10.72
C THR A 379 8.96 -31.72 -10.24
N ILE A 380 9.19 -31.56 -8.93
CA ILE A 380 10.55 -31.45 -8.36
C ILE A 380 11.36 -32.72 -8.59
N ARG A 381 10.74 -33.90 -8.47
CA ARG A 381 11.41 -35.19 -8.75
C ARG A 381 11.79 -35.34 -10.22
N GLN A 382 10.92 -34.90 -11.13
CA GLN A 382 11.19 -34.96 -12.57
C GLN A 382 12.26 -33.96 -13.03
N ALA A 383 12.55 -32.93 -12.22
CA ALA A 383 13.53 -31.91 -12.57
C ALA A 383 14.99 -32.42 -12.60
N ASP A 384 15.26 -33.59 -12.01
CA ASP A 384 16.58 -34.28 -11.93
C ASP A 384 17.75 -33.39 -11.46
N HIS A 385 18.96 -33.96 -11.31
CA HIS A 385 20.11 -33.27 -10.69
C HIS A 385 20.70 -32.08 -11.49
N ALA A 386 20.15 -31.73 -12.66
CA ALA A 386 20.55 -30.57 -13.48
C ALA A 386 19.37 -30.03 -14.34
N PRO A 387 18.36 -29.39 -13.74
CA PRO A 387 17.18 -28.94 -14.47
C PRO A 387 17.52 -27.84 -15.47
N ASN A 388 16.98 -27.93 -16.69
CA ASN A 388 17.04 -26.85 -17.66
C ASN A 388 16.18 -25.64 -17.22
N GLN A 389 16.42 -24.46 -17.80
CA GLN A 389 15.72 -23.23 -17.41
C GLN A 389 14.20 -23.33 -17.50
N THR A 390 13.66 -24.07 -18.47
CA THR A 390 12.22 -24.30 -18.63
C THR A 390 11.66 -25.07 -17.42
N THR A 391 12.36 -26.12 -16.99
CA THR A 391 11.94 -26.96 -15.86
C THR A 391 12.01 -26.20 -14.54
N ILE A 392 13.06 -25.39 -14.34
CA ILE A 392 13.16 -24.47 -13.19
C ILE A 392 11.99 -23.46 -13.20
N HIS A 393 11.69 -22.90 -14.37
CA HIS A 393 10.60 -21.93 -14.52
C HIS A 393 9.23 -22.53 -14.22
N GLU A 394 8.94 -23.73 -14.72
CA GLU A 394 7.70 -24.46 -14.47
C GLU A 394 7.56 -24.85 -13.01
N THR A 395 8.63 -25.34 -12.37
CA THR A 395 8.64 -25.69 -10.94
C THR A 395 8.38 -24.46 -10.04
N ARG A 396 8.84 -23.28 -10.46
CA ARG A 396 8.68 -22.02 -9.73
C ARG A 396 7.24 -21.46 -9.79
N ILE A 397 6.41 -21.86 -10.76
CA ILE A 397 5.07 -21.30 -11.05
C ILE A 397 3.95 -22.11 -10.42
#